data_AF-A0A1S8C6N0-F1
#
_entry.id   AF-A0A1S8C6N0-F1
#
_cell.length_a   1.000
_cell.length_b   1.000
_cell.length_c   1.000
_cell.angle_alpha   90.00
_cell.angle_beta   90.00
_cell.angle_gamma   90.00
#
_symmetry.space_group_name_H-M   'P 1'
#
loop_
_entity.id
_entity.type
_entity.pdbx_description
1 polymer ?
#
loop_
_entity_poly.entity_id
_entity_poly.type
_entity_poly.pdbx_seq_one_letter_code
_entity_poly.pdbx_strand_id
1 'polypeptide(L)'
;PPRAGGRRQFAGRPAGDLLGDLTEGPTRAERDDQLSTALPPGTELSLADLSGSAATIEFEDVVDAPSGRDSRRTVAQIVLTATSLAGVDEVLLSRNGQPVEAPLPSGELTSAPLTAADYTALLTAPPS
;
A
#
# COMPACT_ATOMS: atom_id res chain seq x y z
N PRO A 1 -22.74 24.67 -13.71
CA PRO A 1 -21.42 24.04 -13.91
C PRO A 1 -21.40 22.61 -13.35
N PRO A 2 -20.94 21.59 -14.10
CA PRO A 2 -20.94 20.22 -13.61
C PRO A 2 -19.87 20.05 -12.52
N ARG A 3 -20.26 19.56 -11.34
CA ARG A 3 -19.34 19.12 -10.28
C ARG A 3 -18.78 17.76 -10.66
N ALA A 4 -17.61 17.72 -11.29
CA ALA A 4 -16.84 16.50 -11.49
C ALA A 4 -15.93 16.28 -10.26
N GLY A 5 -16.48 15.69 -9.22
CA GLY A 5 -15.75 15.21 -8.04
C GLY A 5 -16.14 13.77 -7.79
N GLY A 6 -15.89 12.90 -8.78
CA GLY A 6 -16.13 11.47 -8.66
C GLY A 6 -14.97 10.84 -7.90
N ARG A 7 -15.26 10.08 -6.84
CA ARG A 7 -14.30 9.19 -6.17
C ARG A 7 -13.55 8.39 -7.23
N ARG A 8 -12.21 8.31 -7.12
CA ARG A 8 -11.41 7.55 -8.08
C ARG A 8 -11.87 6.08 -8.05
N GLN A 9 -12.23 5.55 -9.22
CA GLN A 9 -12.58 4.14 -9.36
C GLN A 9 -11.28 3.34 -9.54
N PHE A 10 -10.96 2.51 -8.55
CA PHE A 10 -9.73 1.70 -8.55
C PHE A 10 -9.93 0.31 -9.17
N ALA A 11 -11.18 -0.16 -9.28
CA ALA A 11 -11.50 -1.47 -9.82
C ALA A 11 -11.11 -1.59 -11.31
N GLY A 12 -10.27 -2.59 -11.63
CA GLY A 12 -9.87 -2.91 -13.00
C GLY A 12 -8.77 -2.03 -13.61
N ARG A 13 -8.09 -1.20 -12.80
CA ARG A 13 -6.91 -0.44 -13.25
C ARG A 13 -5.65 -1.32 -13.28
N PRO A 14 -4.70 -1.03 -14.18
CA PRO A 14 -3.40 -1.71 -14.15
C PRO A 14 -2.64 -1.34 -12.87
N ALA A 15 -1.78 -2.26 -12.42
CA ALA A 15 -1.08 -2.14 -11.14
C ALA A 15 -0.28 -0.84 -10.98
N GLY A 16 0.43 -0.42 -12.03
CA GLY A 16 1.21 0.81 -12.02
C GLY A 16 0.37 2.07 -11.78
N ASP A 17 -0.84 2.13 -12.32
CA ASP A 17 -1.73 3.28 -12.14
C ASP A 17 -2.23 3.38 -10.69
N LEU A 18 -2.48 2.26 -10.01
CA LEU A 18 -2.91 2.27 -8.62
C LEU A 18 -1.78 2.66 -7.66
N LEU A 19 -0.56 2.19 -7.90
CA LEU A 19 0.60 2.56 -7.09
C LEU A 19 0.97 4.04 -7.28
N GLY A 20 0.82 4.56 -8.51
CA GLY A 20 0.95 5.98 -8.80
C GLY A 20 -0.09 6.82 -8.04
N ASP A 21 -1.37 6.44 -8.12
CA ASP A 21 -2.45 7.10 -7.37
C ASP A 21 -2.22 7.07 -5.85
N LEU A 22 -1.68 5.97 -5.32
CA LEU A 22 -1.36 5.85 -3.88
C LEU A 22 -0.26 6.83 -3.47
N THR A 23 0.76 6.97 -4.31
CA THR A 23 1.92 7.83 -4.12
C THR A 23 1.55 9.33 -4.20
N GLU A 24 0.63 9.71 -5.09
CA GLU A 24 0.06 11.07 -5.15
C GLU A 24 -0.70 11.44 -3.86
N GLY A 25 -1.19 10.42 -3.13
CA GLY A 25 -2.00 10.59 -1.93
C GLY A 25 -3.44 11.01 -2.24
N PRO A 26 -4.28 11.16 -1.19
CA PRO A 26 -5.70 11.45 -1.37
C PRO A 26 -5.91 12.81 -2.05
N THR A 27 -6.88 12.87 -2.94
CA THR A 27 -7.35 14.10 -3.57
C THR A 27 -8.01 15.03 -2.55
N ARG A 28 -8.25 16.30 -2.91
CA ARG A 28 -8.94 17.26 -2.02
C ARG A 28 -10.32 16.76 -1.57
N ALA A 29 -11.10 16.18 -2.48
CA ALA A 29 -12.41 15.64 -2.16
C ALA A 29 -12.33 14.44 -1.19
N GLU A 30 -11.34 13.56 -1.37
CA GLU A 30 -11.11 12.43 -0.46
C GLU A 30 -10.64 12.90 0.93
N ARG A 31 -9.82 13.95 1.00
CA ARG A 31 -9.45 14.57 2.28
C ARG A 31 -10.63 15.25 2.97
N ASP A 32 -11.53 15.87 2.22
CA ASP A 32 -12.77 16.42 2.76
C ASP A 32 -13.66 15.30 3.35
N ASP A 33 -13.56 14.08 2.82
CA ASP A 33 -14.15 12.83 3.37
C ASP A 33 -13.29 12.20 4.50
N GLN A 34 -12.30 12.92 5.03
CA GLN A 34 -11.38 12.49 6.09
C GLN A 34 -10.49 11.29 5.73
N LEU A 35 -10.28 11.02 4.44
CA LEU A 35 -9.31 10.01 4.01
C LEU A 35 -7.89 10.56 4.12
N SER A 36 -7.00 9.72 4.66
CA SER A 36 -5.57 10.02 4.86
C SER A 36 -4.70 8.91 4.30
N THR A 37 -3.45 9.24 3.96
CA THR A 37 -2.43 8.26 3.61
C THR A 37 -1.47 8.06 4.79
N ALA A 38 -1.06 6.81 5.01
CA ALA A 38 0.04 6.42 5.86
C ALA A 38 1.40 6.47 5.14
N LEU A 39 1.41 6.54 3.80
CA LEU A 39 2.65 6.73 3.05
C LEU A 39 3.30 8.06 3.44
N PRO A 40 4.59 8.06 3.79
CA PRO A 40 5.25 9.32 4.08
C PRO A 40 5.50 10.16 2.82
N PRO A 41 5.66 11.48 2.98
CA PRO A 41 5.84 12.38 1.84
C PRO A 41 7.05 11.99 1.00
N GLY A 42 6.89 11.93 -0.32
CA GLY A 42 7.97 11.60 -1.24
C GLY A 42 8.27 10.10 -1.36
N THR A 43 7.44 9.22 -0.78
CA THR A 43 7.53 7.77 -1.05
C THR A 43 7.32 7.54 -2.54
N GLU A 44 8.22 6.84 -3.22
CA GLU A 44 8.02 6.37 -4.59
C GLU A 44 7.78 4.86 -4.59
N LEU A 45 6.73 4.41 -5.27
CA LEU A 45 6.36 2.99 -5.39
C LEU A 45 6.27 2.60 -6.86
N SER A 46 6.83 1.44 -7.20
CA SER A 46 6.68 0.87 -8.53
C SER A 46 6.53 -0.65 -8.48
N LEU A 47 5.86 -1.21 -9.49
CA LEU A 47 5.81 -2.66 -9.67
C LEU A 47 7.11 -3.10 -10.36
N ALA A 48 7.97 -3.82 -9.63
CA ALA A 48 9.22 -4.36 -10.18
C ALA A 48 9.00 -5.66 -10.96
N ASP A 49 8.12 -6.53 -10.45
CA ASP A 49 7.82 -7.82 -11.07
C ASP A 49 6.40 -8.29 -10.72
N LEU A 50 5.81 -9.09 -11.60
CA LEU A 50 4.54 -9.80 -11.34
C LEU A 50 4.66 -11.22 -11.88
N SER A 51 4.80 -12.18 -10.96
CA SER A 51 4.94 -13.60 -11.29
C SER A 51 3.76 -14.38 -10.74
N GLY A 52 2.92 -14.90 -11.63
CA GLY A 52 1.64 -15.48 -11.22
C GLY A 52 0.74 -14.42 -10.59
N SER A 53 0.39 -14.58 -9.31
CA SER A 53 -0.34 -13.58 -8.52
C SER A 53 0.49 -12.91 -7.42
N ALA A 54 1.81 -13.09 -7.43
CA ALA A 54 2.74 -12.43 -6.53
C ALA A 54 3.36 -11.18 -7.19
N ALA A 55 3.06 -10.01 -6.64
CA ALA A 55 3.61 -8.73 -7.07
C ALA A 55 4.84 -8.36 -6.20
N THR A 56 5.95 -8.01 -6.84
CA THR A 56 7.10 -7.40 -6.16
C THR A 56 7.03 -5.89 -6.29
N ILE A 57 6.87 -5.20 -5.17
CA ILE A 57 6.79 -3.74 -5.10
C ILE A 57 8.15 -3.18 -4.67
N GLU A 58 8.74 -2.37 -5.55
CA GLU A 58 9.94 -1.61 -5.27
C GLU A 58 9.56 -0.30 -4.57
N PHE A 59 10.31 0.02 -3.52
CA PHE A 59 10.18 1.27 -2.79
C PHE A 59 11.58 1.82 -2.46
N GLU A 60 11.79 3.13 -2.65
CA GLU A 60 13.13 3.73 -2.50
C GLU A 60 13.42 4.21 -1.08
N ASP A 61 12.39 4.73 -0.40
CA ASP A 61 12.40 5.08 1.00
C ASP A 61 11.10 4.49 1.60
N VAL A 62 11.05 4.02 2.84
CA VAL A 62 10.80 4.94 3.94
C VAL A 62 10.80 4.13 5.26
N VAL A 63 11.30 4.80 6.30
CA VAL A 63 11.16 4.60 7.76
C VAL A 63 12.42 4.05 8.46
N ASP A 64 13.03 4.90 9.30
CA ASP A 64 14.18 4.58 10.17
C ASP A 64 13.91 3.43 11.17
N ALA A 65 12.64 3.16 11.47
CA ALA A 65 12.20 2.11 12.38
C ALA A 65 11.43 1.02 11.61
N PRO A 66 12.06 -0.08 11.17
CA PRO A 66 11.46 -1.05 10.25
C PRO A 66 10.15 -1.68 10.77
N SER A 67 9.95 -1.76 12.09
CA SER A 67 8.74 -2.33 12.72
C SER A 67 7.88 -1.33 13.48
N GLY A 68 8.16 -0.02 13.38
CA GLY A 68 7.40 1.03 14.05
C GLY A 68 5.92 1.07 13.63
N ARG A 69 5.07 1.72 14.44
CA ARG A 69 3.62 1.81 14.15
C ARG A 69 3.33 2.42 12.79
N ASP A 70 4.10 3.43 12.40
CA ASP A 70 3.92 4.10 11.11
C ASP A 70 4.37 3.20 9.97
N SER A 71 5.51 2.51 10.08
CA SER A 71 5.97 1.50 9.12
C SER A 71 4.94 0.39 8.91
N ARG A 72 4.34 -0.11 9.99
CA ARG A 72 3.27 -1.12 9.91
C ARG A 72 2.07 -0.62 9.13
N ARG A 73 1.69 0.65 9.29
CA ARG A 73 0.57 1.25 8.54
C ARG A 73 0.92 1.52 7.09
N THR A 74 2.14 1.98 6.82
CA THR A 74 2.66 2.16 5.46
C THR A 74 2.62 0.84 4.71
N VAL A 75 3.21 -0.22 5.26
CA VAL A 75 3.21 -1.56 4.66
C VAL A 75 1.79 -2.10 4.49
N ALA A 76 0.93 -1.94 5.51
CA ALA A 76 -0.47 -2.35 5.39
C ALA A 76 -1.18 -1.67 4.22
N GLN A 77 -1.03 -0.35 4.08
CA GLN A 77 -1.65 0.40 2.99
C GLN A 77 -1.13 -0.05 1.62
N ILE A 78 0.18 -0.30 1.48
CA ILE A 78 0.77 -0.81 0.24
C ILE A 78 0.18 -2.16 -0.12
N VAL A 79 0.21 -3.12 0.82
CA VAL A 79 -0.27 -4.49 0.58
C VAL A 79 -1.75 -4.51 0.26
N LEU A 80 -2.58 -3.80 1.03
CA LEU A 80 -4.02 -3.73 0.81
C LEU A 80 -4.39 -3.05 -0.52
N THR A 81 -3.59 -2.07 -0.96
CA THR A 81 -3.80 -1.43 -2.26
C THR A 81 -3.40 -2.37 -3.40
N ALA A 82 -2.22 -2.98 -3.32
CA ALA A 82 -1.73 -3.89 -4.34
C ALA A 82 -2.64 -5.13 -4.48
N THR A 83 -3.05 -5.75 -3.39
CA THR A 83 -3.95 -6.91 -3.38
C THR A 83 -5.41 -6.58 -3.73
N SER A 84 -5.76 -5.30 -3.89
CA SER A 84 -7.05 -4.90 -4.46
C SER A 84 -7.09 -5.01 -5.99
N LEU A 85 -5.92 -5.17 -6.62
CA LEU A 85 -5.79 -5.39 -8.06
C LEU A 85 -6.22 -6.81 -8.43
N ALA A 86 -6.98 -6.92 -9.51
CA ALA A 86 -7.32 -8.23 -10.05
C ALA A 86 -6.05 -8.98 -10.49
N GLY A 87 -5.84 -10.18 -9.96
CA GLY A 87 -4.69 -11.02 -10.26
C GLY A 87 -3.47 -10.80 -9.35
N VAL A 88 -3.59 -10.00 -8.29
CA VAL A 88 -2.57 -9.87 -7.24
C VAL A 88 -3.13 -10.38 -5.92
N ASP A 89 -2.58 -11.49 -5.43
CA ASP A 89 -2.97 -12.09 -4.14
C ASP A 89 -1.88 -11.89 -3.07
N GLU A 90 -0.63 -11.79 -3.51
CA GLU A 90 0.55 -11.75 -2.66
C GLU A 90 1.47 -10.58 -3.05
N VAL A 91 2.14 -10.03 -2.04
CA VAL A 91 3.04 -8.88 -2.20
C VAL A 91 4.39 -9.19 -1.55
N LEU A 92 5.46 -9.00 -2.31
CA LEU A 92 6.83 -8.95 -1.82
C LEU A 92 7.32 -7.51 -1.91
N LEU A 93 8.21 -7.12 -1.00
CA LEU A 93 8.79 -5.78 -0.96
C LEU A 93 10.28 -5.85 -1.30
N SER A 94 10.74 -4.93 -2.15
CA SER A 94 12.15 -4.80 -2.51
C SER A 94 12.61 -3.34 -2.45
N ARG A 95 13.90 -3.16 -2.17
CA ARG A 95 14.56 -1.86 -2.15
C ARG A 95 15.94 -1.96 -2.76
N ASN A 96 16.25 -1.06 -3.67
CA ASN A 96 17.43 -1.11 -4.54
C ASN A 96 17.57 -2.49 -5.21
N GLY A 97 16.43 -3.06 -5.64
CA GLY A 97 16.35 -4.39 -6.24
C GLY A 97 16.71 -5.55 -5.31
N GLN A 98 16.78 -5.34 -4.00
CA GLN A 98 17.01 -6.40 -3.01
C GLN A 98 15.73 -6.66 -2.20
N PRO A 99 15.33 -7.92 -1.97
CA PRO A 99 14.22 -8.24 -1.08
C PRO A 99 14.47 -7.70 0.32
N VAL A 100 13.41 -7.23 0.98
CA VAL A 100 13.47 -6.76 2.36
C VAL A 100 12.44 -7.48 3.23
N GLU A 101 12.71 -7.51 4.53
CA GLU A 101 11.70 -7.90 5.51
C GLU A 101 10.68 -6.79 5.73
N ALA A 102 9.43 -7.19 5.92
CA ALA A 102 8.32 -6.29 6.17
C ALA A 102 7.69 -6.57 7.54
N PRO A 103 7.19 -5.53 8.23
CA PRO A 103 6.54 -5.72 9.51
C PRO A 103 5.07 -6.15 9.37
N LEU A 104 4.73 -7.29 9.96
CA LEU A 104 3.34 -7.68 10.22
C LEU A 104 2.65 -6.70 11.18
N PRO A 105 1.31 -6.72 11.34
CA PRO A 105 0.63 -5.83 12.28
C PRO A 105 1.11 -5.93 13.73
N SER A 106 1.63 -7.10 14.13
CA SER A 106 2.24 -7.35 15.44
C SER A 106 3.58 -6.60 15.63
N GLY A 107 4.26 -6.24 14.54
CA GLY A 107 5.62 -5.73 14.53
C GLY A 107 6.70 -6.79 14.31
N GLU A 108 6.32 -8.07 14.22
CA GLU A 108 7.21 -9.13 13.74
C GLU A 108 7.62 -8.86 12.29
N LEU A 109 8.90 -9.07 11.98
CA LEU A 109 9.43 -8.94 10.63
C LEU A 109 9.33 -10.29 9.90
N THR A 110 8.97 -10.24 8.62
CA THR A 110 8.88 -11.43 7.79
C THR A 110 9.43 -11.18 6.39
N SER A 111 10.06 -12.20 5.82
CA SER A 111 10.42 -12.28 4.39
C SER A 111 9.39 -13.04 3.56
N ALA A 112 8.31 -13.54 4.18
CA ALA A 112 7.26 -14.27 3.47
C ALA A 112 6.41 -13.33 2.61
N PRO A 113 5.80 -13.81 1.52
CA PRO A 113 4.82 -13.04 0.76
C PRO A 113 3.67 -12.57 1.66
N LEU A 114 3.32 -11.30 1.54
CA LEU A 114 2.30 -10.62 2.33
C LEU A 114 0.96 -10.65 1.61
N THR A 115 -0.12 -10.84 2.35
CA THR A 115 -1.48 -10.91 1.82
C THR A 115 -2.38 -9.84 2.42
N ALA A 116 -3.53 -9.58 1.79
CA ALA A 116 -4.56 -8.73 2.37
C ALA A 116 -5.02 -9.22 3.75
N ALA A 117 -5.08 -10.55 3.94
CA ALA A 117 -5.54 -11.19 5.16
C ALA A 117 -4.67 -10.81 6.37
N ASP A 118 -3.35 -10.72 6.17
CA ASP A 118 -2.39 -10.37 7.22
C ASP A 118 -2.69 -9.02 7.87
N TYR A 119 -3.24 -8.06 7.10
CA TYR A 119 -3.45 -6.68 7.53
C TYR A 119 -4.91 -6.32 7.85
N THR A 120 -5.83 -7.28 7.75
CA THR A 120 -7.26 -7.06 8.07
C THR A 120 -7.50 -6.48 9.46
N ALA A 121 -6.66 -6.83 10.44
CA ALA A 121 -6.72 -6.30 11.80
C ALA A 121 -6.54 -4.76 11.87
N LEU A 122 -5.90 -4.15 10.87
CA LEU A 122 -5.67 -2.69 10.82
C LEU A 122 -6.80 -1.94 10.09
N LEU A 123 -7.73 -2.65 9.44
CA LEU A 123 -8.91 -2.06 8.78
C LEU A 123 -10.04 -1.72 9.75
N THR A 124 -10.03 -2.31 10.95
CA THR A 124 -11.05 -2.02 11.96
C THR A 124 -10.69 -0.73 12.70
N ALA A 125 -11.57 0.26 12.62
CA ALA A 125 -11.44 1.45 13.46
C ALA A 125 -11.48 1.06 14.95
N PRO A 126 -10.69 1.70 15.83
CA PRO A 126 -10.87 1.49 17.26
C PRO A 126 -12.33 1.79 17.66
N PRO A 127 -12.92 1.03 18.60
CA PRO A 127 -14.27 1.33 19.07
C PRO A 127 -14.30 2.78 19.58
N SER A 128 -15.33 3.53 19.17
CA SER A 128 -15.56 4.91 19.57
C SER A 128 -15.82 5.05 21.07
#